data_AF-A0A6G4ZZA7-F1
#
_entry.id   AF-A0A6G4ZZA7-F1
#
_cell.length_a   1.000
_cell.length_b   1.000
_cell.length_c   1.000
_cell.angle_alpha   90.00
_cell.angle_beta   90.00
_cell.angle_gamma   90.00
#
_symmetry.space_group_name_H-M   'P 1'
#
loop_
_entity.id
_entity.type
_entity.pdbx_description
1 polymer ?
#
loop_
_entity_poly.entity_id
_entity_poly.type
_entity_poly.pdbx_seq_one_letter_code
_entity_poly.pdbx_strand_id
1 'polypeptide(L)'
;MPVNPKDGVGRPLNIPPGTTVDTVVTHPVDFDFFLCSHAGIQGTSRPAHYYVVYDDTNFTSDELQKLSYYLCHTYARCTKSVSIPAPVYYAHLAAFRAKEHIASACNVSSGSSFSSEGGDSATTDDYVRAVSVCQDLQNTMYF
;
A
#
# COMPACT_ATOMS: atom_id res chain seq x y z
N MET A 1 -12.43 -18.46 -2.91
CA MET A 1 -12.16 -19.53 -1.93
C MET A 1 -11.52 -20.69 -2.65
N PRO A 2 -10.56 -21.39 -2.04
CA PRO A 2 -9.92 -22.55 -2.67
C PRO A 2 -10.96 -23.65 -2.94
N VAL A 3 -10.82 -24.32 -4.08
CA VAL A 3 -11.74 -25.38 -4.53
C VAL A 3 -11.67 -26.58 -3.58
N ASN A 4 -10.48 -26.87 -3.05
CA ASN A 4 -10.27 -27.91 -2.05
C ASN A 4 -10.21 -27.26 -0.65
N PRO A 5 -11.10 -27.62 0.29
CA PRO A 5 -11.12 -27.05 1.63
C PRO A 5 -9.82 -27.24 2.42
N LYS A 6 -9.00 -28.24 2.06
CA LYS A 6 -7.70 -28.50 2.71
C LYS A 6 -6.63 -27.47 2.37
N ASP A 7 -6.81 -26.73 1.27
CA ASP A 7 -5.85 -25.72 0.83
C ASP A 7 -6.17 -24.34 1.44
N GLY A 8 -7.29 -24.24 2.17
CA GLY A 8 -7.70 -23.04 2.89
C GLY A 8 -6.89 -22.83 4.17
N VAL A 9 -6.42 -21.61 4.36
CA VAL A 9 -5.65 -21.21 5.56
C VAL A 9 -6.52 -20.42 6.53
N GLY A 10 -6.44 -20.79 7.80
CA GLY A 10 -7.10 -20.12 8.92
C GLY A 10 -8.60 -20.36 8.99
N ARG A 11 -9.24 -19.72 9.98
CA ARG A 11 -10.70 -19.79 10.19
C ARG A 11 -11.54 -19.41 8.96
N PRO A 12 -11.21 -18.37 8.17
CA PRO A 12 -12.00 -18.00 7.00
C PRO A 12 -11.71 -18.83 5.74
N LEU A 13 -10.78 -19.82 5.80
CA LEU A 13 -10.42 -20.67 4.65
C LEU A 13 -10.01 -19.87 3.42
N ASN A 14 -9.16 -18.86 3.62
CA ASN A 14 -8.62 -18.06 2.52
C ASN A 14 -7.51 -18.80 1.78
N ILE A 15 -7.15 -18.29 0.59
CA ILE A 15 -5.95 -18.73 -0.13
C ILE A 15 -4.69 -18.52 0.74
N PRO A 16 -3.67 -19.39 0.61
CA PRO A 16 -2.45 -19.26 1.39
C PRO A 16 -1.68 -17.97 1.04
N PRO A 17 -0.99 -17.35 2.01
CA PRO A 17 -0.10 -16.24 1.72
C PRO A 17 1.02 -16.68 0.77
N GLY A 18 1.36 -15.83 -0.19
CA GLY A 18 2.29 -16.13 -1.27
C GLY A 18 1.63 -16.73 -2.52
N THR A 19 0.29 -16.86 -2.54
CA THR A 19 -0.42 -17.24 -3.77
C THR A 19 -0.24 -16.14 -4.81
N THR A 20 0.36 -16.49 -5.94
CA THR A 20 0.57 -15.61 -7.10
C THR A 20 -0.22 -16.14 -8.30
N VAL A 21 -0.81 -15.23 -9.07
CA VAL A 21 -1.51 -15.53 -10.32
C VAL A 21 -1.04 -14.56 -11.38
N ASP A 22 -0.33 -15.08 -12.38
CA ASP A 22 0.21 -14.33 -13.52
C ASP A 22 -0.34 -14.83 -14.88
N THR A 23 -1.29 -15.79 -14.85
CA THR A 23 -1.89 -16.39 -16.05
C THR A 23 -3.41 -16.25 -16.04
N VAL A 24 -4.02 -16.31 -17.24
CA VAL A 24 -5.48 -16.35 -17.51
C VAL A 24 -6.24 -15.06 -17.19
N VAL A 25 -6.02 -14.46 -16.04
CA VAL A 25 -6.75 -13.27 -15.54
C VAL A 25 -5.92 -11.99 -15.57
N THR A 26 -4.73 -12.07 -16.16
CA THR A 26 -3.77 -11.00 -16.37
C THR A 26 -3.95 -10.32 -17.74
N HIS A 27 -3.30 -9.17 -17.90
CA HIS A 27 -3.29 -8.42 -19.13
C HIS A 27 -2.59 -9.24 -20.25
N PRO A 28 -3.10 -9.21 -21.49
CA PRO A 28 -2.61 -10.09 -22.57
C PRO A 28 -1.27 -9.65 -23.18
N VAL A 29 -0.81 -8.42 -22.93
CA VAL A 29 0.38 -7.83 -23.57
C VAL A 29 1.39 -7.38 -22.52
N ASP A 30 0.98 -6.44 -21.67
CA ASP A 30 1.81 -5.94 -20.58
C ASP A 30 1.96 -6.94 -19.44
N PHE A 31 3.02 -6.76 -18.65
CA PHE A 31 3.31 -7.65 -17.54
C PHE A 31 2.64 -7.19 -16.25
N ASP A 32 1.65 -7.96 -15.80
CA ASP A 32 0.96 -7.80 -14.54
C ASP A 32 0.76 -9.14 -13.83
N PHE A 33 0.54 -9.09 -12.51
CA PHE A 33 0.28 -10.27 -11.70
C PHE A 33 -0.51 -9.92 -10.44
N PHE A 34 -1.25 -10.90 -9.92
CA PHE A 34 -1.91 -10.81 -8.62
C PHE A 34 -1.08 -11.56 -7.57
N LEU A 35 -0.86 -10.94 -6.42
CA LEU A 35 -0.17 -11.57 -5.29
C LEU A 35 -0.98 -11.38 -4.01
N CYS A 36 -1.31 -12.48 -3.36
CA CYS A 36 -1.90 -12.50 -2.03
C CYS A 36 -0.80 -12.72 -0.98
N SER A 37 -0.14 -11.67 -0.53
CA SER A 37 1.02 -11.78 0.38
C SER A 37 0.67 -12.01 1.85
N HIS A 38 -0.57 -11.75 2.28
CA HIS A 38 -0.99 -11.77 3.68
C HIS A 38 -1.95 -12.93 4.00
N ALA A 39 -2.00 -13.31 5.28
CA ALA A 39 -3.03 -14.24 5.76
C ALA A 39 -4.33 -13.47 6.06
N GLY A 40 -5.42 -13.86 5.41
CA GLY A 40 -6.75 -13.28 5.67
C GLY A 40 -7.28 -13.66 7.05
N ILE A 41 -7.31 -12.70 7.98
CA ILE A 41 -7.80 -12.91 9.35
C ILE A 41 -9.32 -13.00 9.39
N GLN A 42 -10.00 -12.18 8.59
CA GLN A 42 -11.45 -12.08 8.54
C GLN A 42 -11.92 -11.80 7.12
N GLY A 43 -13.06 -12.38 6.76
CA GLY A 43 -13.66 -12.21 5.44
C GLY A 43 -12.82 -12.87 4.34
N THR A 44 -12.94 -12.34 3.11
CA THR A 44 -12.20 -12.83 1.94
C THR A 44 -10.95 -11.98 1.74
N SER A 45 -9.79 -12.63 1.58
CA SER A 45 -8.53 -11.93 1.29
C SER A 45 -8.61 -11.22 -0.05
N ARG A 46 -8.10 -9.99 -0.12
CA ARG A 46 -7.99 -9.22 -1.36
C ARG A 46 -6.56 -9.29 -1.87
N PRO A 47 -6.26 -10.02 -2.96
CA PRO A 47 -4.95 -10.01 -3.59
C PRO A 47 -4.61 -8.60 -4.10
N ALA A 48 -3.34 -8.22 -4.01
CA ALA A 48 -2.84 -7.00 -4.61
C ALA A 48 -2.51 -7.25 -6.09
N HIS A 49 -2.89 -6.30 -6.95
CA HIS A 49 -2.61 -6.33 -8.38
C HIS A 49 -1.37 -5.48 -8.65
N TYR A 50 -0.35 -6.09 -9.23
CA TYR A 50 0.91 -5.45 -9.58
C TYR A 50 0.97 -5.32 -11.09
N TYR A 51 1.33 -4.14 -11.56
CA TYR A 51 1.47 -3.84 -12.97
C TYR A 51 2.83 -3.21 -13.19
N VAL A 52 3.64 -3.83 -14.06
CA VAL A 52 4.99 -3.35 -14.36
C VAL A 52 4.90 -2.31 -15.47
N VAL A 53 4.93 -1.05 -15.07
CA VAL A 53 4.87 0.09 -16.01
C VAL A 53 6.18 0.24 -16.77
N TYR A 54 7.31 -0.05 -16.12
CA TYR A 54 8.63 0.18 -16.66
C TYR A 54 9.67 -0.70 -15.97
N ASP A 55 10.58 -1.29 -16.75
CA ASP A 55 11.69 -2.10 -16.25
C ASP A 55 12.93 -1.96 -17.14
N ASP A 56 14.01 -1.41 -16.57
CA ASP A 56 15.34 -1.29 -17.21
C ASP A 56 16.30 -2.42 -16.82
N THR A 57 15.98 -3.16 -15.76
CA THR A 57 16.88 -4.18 -15.18
C THR A 57 16.67 -5.54 -15.82
N ASN A 58 15.65 -5.69 -16.68
CA ASN A 58 15.25 -6.93 -17.33
C ASN A 58 14.98 -8.05 -16.31
N PHE A 59 14.16 -7.78 -15.31
CA PHE A 59 13.77 -8.78 -14.35
C PHE A 59 12.93 -9.88 -14.98
N THR A 60 13.12 -11.10 -14.50
CA THR A 60 12.17 -12.19 -14.79
C THR A 60 10.90 -12.03 -13.95
N SER A 61 9.80 -12.61 -14.43
CA SER A 61 8.52 -12.62 -13.70
C SER A 61 8.70 -13.17 -12.27
N ASP A 62 9.40 -14.30 -12.14
CA ASP A 62 9.67 -14.95 -10.86
C ASP A 62 10.46 -14.06 -9.89
N GLU A 63 11.44 -13.29 -10.38
CA GLU A 63 12.23 -12.40 -9.56
C GLU A 63 11.40 -11.24 -9.03
N LEU A 64 10.57 -10.61 -9.87
CA LEU A 64 9.68 -9.52 -9.45
C LEU A 64 8.62 -9.99 -8.47
N GLN A 65 8.04 -11.17 -8.69
CA GLN A 65 7.07 -11.76 -7.78
C GLN A 65 7.69 -12.07 -6.42
N LYS A 66 8.89 -12.69 -6.39
CA LYS A 66 9.62 -12.98 -5.15
C LYS A 66 10.04 -11.71 -4.41
N LEU A 67 10.58 -10.73 -5.14
CA LEU A 67 10.98 -9.44 -4.57
C LEU A 67 9.78 -8.75 -3.92
N SER A 68 8.66 -8.68 -4.63
CA SER A 68 7.41 -8.08 -4.12
C SER A 68 6.93 -8.79 -2.85
N TYR A 69 6.97 -10.13 -2.84
CA TYR A 69 6.59 -10.92 -1.68
C TYR A 69 7.54 -10.72 -0.48
N TYR A 70 8.85 -10.64 -0.71
CA TYR A 70 9.82 -10.40 0.35
C TYR A 70 9.69 -9.00 0.94
N LEU A 71 9.43 -7.98 0.11
CA LEU A 71 9.18 -6.63 0.61
C LEU A 71 7.95 -6.57 1.54
N CYS A 72 6.94 -7.41 1.35
CA CYS A 72 5.80 -7.52 2.27
C CYS A 72 6.17 -8.04 3.68
N HIS A 73 7.35 -8.64 3.86
CA HIS A 73 7.83 -9.13 5.16
C HIS A 73 8.73 -8.13 5.89
N THR A 74 9.09 -7.01 5.26
CA THR A 74 10.00 -6.00 5.81
C THR A 74 9.28 -4.89 6.59
N TYR A 75 7.97 -5.03 6.83
CA TYR A 75 7.18 -4.03 7.52
C TYR A 75 7.43 -4.08 9.04
N ALA A 76 8.08 -3.04 9.58
CA ALA A 76 8.63 -3.04 10.93
C ALA A 76 7.57 -2.97 12.04
N ARG A 77 6.34 -2.54 11.75
CA ARG A 77 5.29 -2.38 12.78
C ARG A 77 4.60 -3.69 13.15
N CYS A 78 4.78 -4.79 12.41
CA CYS A 78 4.23 -6.09 12.79
C CYS A 78 5.10 -7.27 12.35
N THR A 79 5.07 -8.35 13.12
CA THR A 79 5.77 -9.62 12.82
C THR A 79 4.99 -10.52 11.86
N LYS A 80 4.27 -9.93 10.90
CA LYS A 80 3.40 -10.63 9.95
C LYS A 80 3.61 -10.05 8.54
N SER A 81 3.41 -10.88 7.53
CA SER A 81 3.37 -10.40 6.14
C SER A 81 2.14 -9.51 5.91
N VAL A 82 2.37 -8.33 5.34
CA VAL A 82 1.34 -7.36 4.99
C VAL A 82 0.85 -7.54 3.54
N SER A 83 -0.26 -6.90 3.18
CA SER A 83 -0.96 -7.12 1.90
C SER A 83 -0.34 -6.44 0.68
N ILE A 84 0.51 -5.43 0.89
CA ILE A 84 1.26 -4.70 -0.14
C ILE A 84 2.70 -4.47 0.37
N PRO A 85 3.67 -4.13 -0.48
CA PRO A 85 5.06 -4.01 -0.08
C PRO A 85 5.25 -2.93 1.00
N ALA A 86 6.17 -3.16 1.94
CA ALA A 86 6.51 -2.21 3.00
C ALA A 86 6.73 -0.76 2.50
N PRO A 87 7.47 -0.49 1.40
CA PRO A 87 7.66 0.90 0.94
C PRO A 87 6.34 1.59 0.56
N VAL A 88 5.38 0.87 -0.05
CA VAL A 88 4.07 1.43 -0.40
C VAL A 88 3.26 1.72 0.86
N TYR A 89 3.31 0.83 1.85
CA TYR A 89 2.68 1.05 3.14
C TYR A 89 3.25 2.28 3.88
N TYR A 90 4.57 2.45 3.88
CA TYR A 90 5.22 3.61 4.49
C TYR A 90 4.88 4.92 3.77
N ALA A 91 4.81 4.91 2.44
CA ALA A 91 4.36 6.08 1.69
C ALA A 91 2.92 6.48 2.08
N HIS A 92 2.03 5.51 2.30
CA HIS A 92 0.67 5.79 2.75
C HIS A 92 0.64 6.39 4.17
N LEU A 93 1.49 5.90 5.08
CA LEU A 93 1.62 6.49 6.42
C LEU A 93 2.17 7.92 6.39
N ALA A 94 3.18 8.17 5.55
CA ALA A 94 3.74 9.51 5.35
C ALA A 94 2.70 10.48 4.77
N ALA A 95 1.92 10.06 3.77
CA ALA A 95 0.83 10.85 3.21
C ALA A 95 -0.27 11.14 4.24
N PHE A 96 -0.65 10.15 5.05
CA PHE A 96 -1.62 10.33 6.13
C PHE A 96 -1.12 11.34 7.18
N ARG A 97 0.16 11.27 7.54
CA ARG A 97 0.81 12.24 8.44
C ARG A 97 0.83 13.65 7.87
N ALA A 98 1.20 13.80 6.60
CA ALA A 98 1.18 15.09 5.92
C ALA A 98 -0.22 15.72 5.92
N LYS A 99 -1.27 14.91 5.71
CA LYS A 99 -2.66 15.37 5.80
C LYS A 99 -2.98 15.93 7.20
N GLU A 100 -2.56 15.26 8.27
CA GLU A 100 -2.76 15.76 9.64
C GLU A 100 -2.01 17.07 9.90
N HIS A 101 -0.78 17.23 9.37
CA HIS A 101 -0.05 18.50 9.47
C HIS A 101 -0.77 19.65 8.75
N ILE A 102 -1.30 19.40 7.56
CA ILE A 102 -2.09 20.38 6.81
C ILE A 102 -3.36 20.77 7.57
N ALA A 103 -4.10 19.79 8.08
CA ALA A 103 -5.31 20.04 8.87
C ALA A 103 -5.01 20.91 10.11
N SER A 104 -3.91 20.62 10.82
CA SER A 104 -3.48 21.40 11.98
C SER A 104 -2.98 22.80 11.65
N ALA A 105 -2.31 23.00 10.51
CA ALA A 105 -1.73 24.29 10.15
C ALA A 105 -2.75 25.24 9.49
N CYS A 106 -3.67 24.68 8.69
CA CYS A 106 -4.63 25.45 7.90
C CYS A 106 -6.03 25.50 8.52
N ASN A 107 -6.23 24.92 9.72
CA ASN A 107 -7.55 24.75 10.36
C ASN A 107 -8.60 24.10 9.43
N VAL A 108 -8.16 23.30 8.46
CA VAL A 108 -9.04 22.54 7.56
C VAL A 108 -9.60 21.38 8.36
N SER A 109 -10.92 21.36 8.53
CA SER A 109 -11.62 20.32 9.29
C SER A 109 -11.30 18.93 8.71
N SER A 110 -10.72 18.05 9.53
CA SER A 110 -10.39 16.66 9.16
C SER A 110 -11.62 15.79 8.86
N GLY A 111 -12.83 16.32 9.09
CA GLY A 111 -14.11 15.66 8.83
C GLY A 111 -14.55 15.80 7.37
N SER A 112 -15.04 14.72 6.79
CA SER A 112 -15.54 14.61 5.42
C SER A 112 -16.80 15.45 5.18
N SER A 113 -16.66 16.77 5.11
CA SER A 113 -17.70 17.70 4.72
C SER A 113 -17.37 18.23 3.34
N PHE A 114 -18.01 17.67 2.31
CA PHE A 114 -18.03 18.25 0.96
C PHE A 114 -18.91 19.50 1.01
N SER A 115 -18.33 20.61 1.43
CA SER A 115 -18.95 21.93 1.33
C SER A 115 -18.28 22.63 0.16
N SER A 116 -18.89 22.56 -1.02
CA SER A 116 -18.40 23.17 -2.27
C SER A 116 -18.54 24.70 -2.31
N GLU A 117 -18.61 25.37 -1.16
CA GLU A 117 -18.83 26.81 -1.06
C GLU A 117 -18.00 27.38 0.10
N GLY A 118 -16.78 27.78 -0.22
CA GLY A 118 -15.84 28.40 0.70
C GLY A 118 -14.44 28.26 0.13
N GLY A 119 -13.98 29.28 -0.60
CA GLY A 119 -12.64 29.28 -1.19
C GLY A 119 -11.60 28.99 -0.10
N ASP A 120 -10.87 27.91 -0.27
CA ASP A 120 -9.75 27.56 0.60
C ASP A 120 -8.75 28.72 0.52
N SER A 121 -8.64 29.50 1.60
CA SER A 121 -7.84 30.71 1.61
C SER A 121 -6.35 30.42 1.82
N ALA A 122 -5.97 29.14 1.84
CA ALA A 122 -4.60 28.68 1.99
C ALA A 122 -3.85 28.77 0.66
N THR A 123 -2.72 29.47 0.66
CA THR A 123 -1.84 29.56 -0.49
C THR A 123 -1.03 28.28 -0.65
N THR A 124 -0.51 27.99 -1.85
CA THR A 124 0.38 26.84 -2.08
C THR A 124 1.57 26.85 -1.10
N ASP A 125 2.09 28.02 -0.76
CA ASP A 125 3.18 28.21 0.21
C ASP A 125 2.79 27.79 1.64
N ASP A 126 1.52 27.91 2.02
CA ASP A 126 1.02 27.46 3.32
C ASP A 126 1.03 25.94 3.44
N TYR A 127 0.64 25.22 2.38
CA TYR A 127 0.71 23.76 2.34
C TYR A 127 2.15 23.26 2.38
N VAL A 128 3.06 23.90 1.64
CA VAL A 128 4.48 23.52 1.62
C VAL A 128 5.08 23.68 3.02
N ARG A 129 4.77 24.78 3.72
CA ARG A 129 5.21 25.00 5.10
C ARG A 129 4.59 23.98 6.06
N ALA A 130 3.31 23.65 5.90
CA ALA A 130 2.63 22.69 6.75
C ALA A 130 3.22 21.27 6.65
N VAL A 131 3.62 20.84 5.45
CA VAL A 131 4.22 19.51 5.24
C VAL A 131 5.71 19.47 5.64
N SER A 132 6.37 20.64 5.69
CA SER A 132 7.79 20.72 6.06
C SER A 132 8.03 20.31 7.53
N VAL A 133 8.96 19.38 7.74
CA VAL A 133 9.28 18.81 9.05
C VAL A 133 10.60 19.38 9.56
N CYS A 134 10.76 19.47 10.88
CA CYS A 134 12.02 19.82 11.54
C CYS A 134 13.19 19.00 10.98
N GLN A 135 14.35 19.63 10.80
CA GLN A 135 15.50 19.06 10.13
C GLN A 135 16.00 17.74 10.78
N ASP A 136 15.87 17.61 12.10
CA ASP A 136 16.25 16.40 12.84
C ASP A 136 15.37 15.19 12.51
N LEU A 137 14.13 15.42 12.07
CA LEU A 137 13.16 14.35 11.79
C LEU A 137 13.14 13.94 10.31
N GLN A 138 13.75 14.71 9.41
CA GLN A 138 13.71 14.47 7.95
C GLN A 138 14.25 13.09 7.55
N ASN A 139 15.26 12.59 8.26
CA ASN A 139 15.89 11.30 7.99
C ASN A 139 15.38 10.17 8.91
N THR A 140 14.24 10.36 9.57
CA THR A 140 13.65 9.38 10.48
C THR A 140 12.33 8.85 9.94
N MET A 141 11.98 7.61 10.29
CA MET A 141 10.63 7.07 10.06
C MET A 141 9.66 7.63 11.09
N TYR A 142 9.50 8.96 11.11
CA TYR A 142 8.66 9.61 12.11
C TYR A 142 7.20 9.27 11.89
N PHE A 143 6.77 8.99 10.64
CA PHE A 143 5.41 8.68 10.21
C PHE A 143 4.80 7.45 10.89
#